data_AF-A0A1V6TLW9-F1
#
_entry.id   AF-A0A1V6TLW9-F1
#
_cell.length_a   1.000
_cell.length_b   1.000
_cell.length_c   1.000
_cell.angle_alpha   90.00
_cell.angle_beta   90.00
_cell.angle_gamma   90.00
#
_symmetry.space_group_name_H-M   'P 1'
#
loop_
_entity.id
_entity.type
_entity.pdbx_description
1 polymer ?
#
loop_
_entity_poly.entity_id
_entity_poly.type
_entity_poly.pdbx_seq_one_letter_code
_entity_poly.pdbx_strand_id
1 'polypeptide(L)'
;MKPIITALFFLLPVFSPVEAQQEAVPSSGCMEACLQLASGFGSFAYFPGNRNLTVWDEKQQEAQSACRVQPTTTEDVSTILHILLDASCRFAVKGGGHARDPDDSVSVGGVTIDMQKMRSIEVSADRSNVKLGSGHVLHSMYVGLENYNLTTLGGRVADVGLGGFALGGGFSALSPMYGLAMDNIFEYELVLPNATVRTINDQTHPDLYFALRGGMNNFGIVTHFTMRAVPQGQMHGGSRIYSVDQREDILEQAYQLTTTWKNDTAMAFYYRFEYDQKADDFIFGMNQEYADPISNPPPFREVNEIPFESSTLRIDWPSNFSVEGILPSGGRNLFATVTYYPSADLDRKMQDILMEEIQPIKNIPGFTPSLVIQPLYEAAIRANSERGGSAAGIEADGPLTGTLISTVY
;
A
#
# COMPACT_ATOMS: atom_id res chain seq x y z
N MET A 1 -13.60 14.64 -34.90
CA MET A 1 -12.39 14.00 -34.35
C MET A 1 -12.77 12.61 -33.86
N LYS A 2 -12.17 11.57 -34.43
CA LYS A 2 -12.45 10.17 -34.07
C LYS A 2 -11.79 9.87 -32.71
N PRO A 3 -12.47 9.17 -31.78
CA PRO A 3 -11.82 8.71 -30.56
C PRO A 3 -10.86 7.59 -30.93
N ILE A 4 -9.60 7.74 -30.54
CA ILE A 4 -8.62 6.65 -30.57
C ILE A 4 -8.88 5.84 -29.29
N ILE A 5 -9.69 4.79 -29.41
CA ILE A 5 -9.79 3.74 -28.40
C ILE A 5 -8.56 2.86 -28.63
N THR A 6 -7.54 3.03 -27.78
CA THR A 6 -6.45 2.06 -27.70
C THR A 6 -7.02 0.81 -27.05
N ALA A 7 -7.42 -0.17 -27.87
CA ALA A 7 -7.77 -1.49 -27.40
C ALA A 7 -6.50 -2.14 -26.84
N LEU A 8 -6.33 -2.11 -25.51
CA LEU A 8 -5.42 -3.04 -24.85
C LEU A 8 -6.02 -4.43 -25.06
N PHE A 9 -5.25 -5.30 -25.72
CA PHE A 9 -5.56 -6.72 -25.77
C PHE A 9 -5.68 -7.23 -24.33
N PHE A 10 -6.88 -7.64 -23.95
CA PHE A 10 -7.09 -8.51 -22.79
C PHE A 10 -6.29 -9.78 -23.05
N LEU A 11 -5.08 -9.85 -22.51
CA LEU A 11 -4.55 -11.13 -22.05
C LEU A 11 -5.47 -11.51 -20.89
N LEU A 12 -6.55 -12.22 -21.23
CA LEU A 12 -7.26 -13.04 -20.26
C LEU A 12 -6.17 -13.80 -19.49
N PRO A 13 -6.09 -13.70 -18.15
CA PRO A 13 -5.32 -14.67 -17.43
C PRO A 13 -5.94 -16.01 -17.82
N VAL A 14 -5.16 -16.85 -18.49
CA VAL A 14 -5.51 -18.24 -18.66
C VAL A 14 -5.76 -18.72 -17.25
N PHE A 15 -7.03 -19.01 -16.94
CA PHE A 15 -7.38 -19.72 -15.72
C PHE A 15 -6.68 -21.07 -15.82
N SER A 16 -5.45 -21.14 -15.31
CA SER A 16 -4.91 -22.41 -14.89
C SER A 16 -5.89 -22.93 -13.84
N PRO A 17 -6.37 -24.18 -13.97
CA PRO A 17 -7.13 -24.79 -12.89
C PRO A 17 -6.29 -24.65 -11.62
N VAL A 18 -6.96 -24.41 -10.49
CA VAL A 18 -6.36 -24.50 -9.15
C VAL A 18 -5.82 -25.93 -9.02
N GLU A 19 -4.58 -26.14 -9.44
CA GLU A 19 -3.77 -27.25 -8.97
C GLU A 19 -3.71 -27.05 -7.47
N ALA A 20 -4.19 -28.05 -6.72
CA ALA A 20 -3.93 -28.15 -5.30
C ALA A 20 -2.45 -27.85 -5.10
N GLN A 21 -2.12 -26.77 -4.39
CA GLN A 21 -0.74 -26.41 -4.09
C GLN A 21 -0.08 -27.61 -3.43
N GLN A 22 0.71 -28.31 -4.22
CA GLN A 22 1.57 -29.38 -3.77
C GLN A 22 2.47 -28.77 -2.69
N GLU A 23 2.51 -29.33 -1.49
CA GLU A 23 3.47 -28.95 -0.46
C GLU A 23 4.84 -28.83 -1.14
N ALA A 24 5.32 -27.59 -1.32
CA ALA A 24 6.53 -27.38 -2.08
C ALA A 24 7.69 -27.86 -1.23
N VAL A 25 8.13 -29.09 -1.48
CA VAL A 25 9.28 -29.70 -0.82
C VAL A 25 10.48 -28.78 -1.06
N PRO A 26 11.10 -28.23 -0.01
CA PRO A 26 12.28 -27.39 -0.16
C PRO A 26 13.37 -28.09 -0.96
N SER A 27 14.05 -27.35 -1.84
CA SER A 27 15.22 -27.87 -2.53
C SER A 27 16.36 -28.17 -1.54
N SER A 28 17.29 -29.03 -1.92
CA SER A 28 18.49 -29.31 -1.09
C SER A 28 19.28 -28.02 -0.81
N GLY A 29 19.39 -27.13 -1.80
CA GLY A 29 20.03 -25.83 -1.64
C GLY A 29 19.31 -24.95 -0.62
N CYS A 30 17.97 -24.89 -0.67
CA CYS A 30 17.22 -24.13 0.34
C CYS A 30 17.35 -24.71 1.75
N MET A 31 17.40 -26.04 1.89
CA MET A 31 17.64 -26.66 3.19
C MET A 31 19.04 -26.33 3.74
N GLU A 32 20.06 -26.37 2.88
CA GLU A 32 21.42 -25.98 3.24
C GLU A 32 21.51 -24.51 3.66
N ALA A 33 20.91 -23.60 2.88
CA ALA A 33 20.81 -22.19 3.23
C ALA A 33 20.13 -22.00 4.59
N CYS A 34 19.03 -22.70 4.86
CA CYS A 34 18.34 -22.62 6.15
C CYS A 34 19.21 -23.08 7.33
N LEU A 35 20.04 -24.11 7.15
CA LEU A 35 20.98 -24.54 8.18
C LEU A 35 22.08 -23.49 8.43
N GLN A 36 22.61 -22.88 7.37
CA GLN A 36 23.61 -21.81 7.49
C GLN A 36 23.01 -20.57 8.17
N LEU A 37 21.80 -20.17 7.78
CA LEU A 37 21.07 -19.06 8.39
C LEU A 37 20.77 -19.33 9.87
N ALA A 38 20.36 -20.55 10.22
CA ALA A 38 20.15 -20.94 11.61
C ALA A 38 21.44 -20.84 12.45
N SER A 39 22.58 -21.24 11.88
CA SER A 39 23.87 -21.11 12.53
C SER A 39 24.33 -19.65 12.67
N GLY A 40 24.07 -18.81 11.68
CA GLY A 40 24.54 -17.41 11.65
C GLY A 40 23.65 -16.45 12.44
N PHE A 41 22.34 -16.63 12.39
CA PHE A 41 21.35 -15.69 12.94
C PHE A 41 20.65 -16.20 14.21
N GLY A 42 20.88 -17.46 14.59
CA GLY A 42 20.41 -18.03 15.85
C GLY A 42 18.90 -17.88 16.04
N SER A 43 18.49 -17.14 17.08
CA SER A 43 17.08 -16.92 17.43
C SER A 43 16.30 -16.04 16.44
N PHE A 44 16.97 -15.46 15.44
CA PHE A 44 16.35 -14.73 14.33
C PHE A 44 16.13 -15.59 13.08
N ALA A 45 16.49 -16.88 13.12
CA ALA A 45 16.18 -17.85 12.07
C ALA A 45 15.14 -18.86 12.57
N TYR A 46 14.15 -19.15 11.73
CA TYR A 46 12.96 -19.92 12.07
C TYR A 46 12.69 -21.01 11.04
N PHE A 47 12.62 -22.26 11.48
CA PHE A 47 12.16 -23.38 10.67
C PHE A 47 10.62 -23.46 10.65
N PRO A 48 10.03 -24.23 9.72
CA PRO A 48 8.59 -24.39 9.59
C PRO A 48 7.97 -24.86 10.92
N GLY A 49 6.76 -24.38 11.22
CA GLY A 49 6.07 -24.65 12.48
C GLY A 49 6.23 -23.57 13.55
N ASN A 50 7.14 -22.60 13.38
CA ASN A 50 7.10 -21.36 14.17
C ASN A 50 6.02 -20.41 13.61
N ARG A 51 4.87 -20.37 14.29
CA ARG A 51 3.65 -19.67 13.84
C ARG A 51 3.68 -18.14 13.99
N ASN A 52 4.79 -17.54 14.42
CA ASN A 52 4.83 -16.08 14.63
C ASN A 52 5.13 -15.32 13.32
N LEU A 53 4.41 -15.66 12.25
CA LEU A 53 4.44 -14.97 10.95
C LEU A 53 3.07 -14.33 10.73
N THR A 54 3.04 -13.01 10.65
CA THR A 54 1.81 -12.27 10.34
C THR A 54 1.91 -11.74 8.91
N VAL A 55 0.99 -12.21 8.07
CA VAL A 55 0.73 -11.70 6.72
C VAL A 55 -0.77 -11.52 6.56
N TRP A 56 -1.17 -10.60 5.70
CA TRP A 56 -2.55 -10.13 5.62
C TRP A 56 -3.46 -11.08 4.82
N ASP A 57 -3.00 -11.53 3.65
CA ASP A 57 -3.77 -12.38 2.74
C ASP A 57 -3.64 -13.88 3.09
N GLU A 58 -4.76 -14.60 3.10
CA GLU A 58 -4.81 -16.03 3.41
C GLU A 58 -3.96 -16.87 2.44
N LYS A 59 -3.89 -16.52 1.15
CA LYS A 59 -3.07 -17.24 0.16
C LYS A 59 -1.59 -17.26 0.56
N GLN A 60 -1.12 -16.22 1.25
CA GLN A 60 0.25 -16.17 1.77
C GLN A 60 0.41 -16.87 3.12
N GLN A 61 -0.65 -16.96 3.93
CA GLN A 61 -0.64 -17.74 5.17
C GLN A 61 -0.57 -19.24 4.90
N GLU A 62 -1.20 -19.69 3.81
CA GLU A 62 -1.14 -21.07 3.30
C GLU A 62 0.26 -21.45 2.77
N ALA A 63 1.05 -20.46 2.34
CA ALA A 63 2.39 -20.68 1.81
C ALA A 63 3.38 -21.11 2.91
N GLN A 64 4.20 -22.12 2.60
CA GLN A 64 5.21 -22.63 3.51
C GLN A 64 6.62 -22.36 2.96
N SER A 65 7.41 -21.58 3.71
CA SER A 65 8.84 -21.43 3.46
C SER A 65 9.64 -22.60 4.02
N ALA A 66 10.80 -22.89 3.45
CA ALA A 66 11.80 -23.79 4.02
C ALA A 66 12.33 -23.28 5.37
N CYS A 67 12.51 -21.96 5.47
CA CYS A 67 12.74 -21.25 6.72
C CYS A 67 12.49 -19.75 6.53
N ARG A 68 12.54 -19.01 7.62
CA ARG A 68 12.46 -17.55 7.66
C ARG A 68 13.64 -16.99 8.46
N VAL A 69 14.15 -15.83 8.06
CA VAL A 69 15.20 -15.11 8.79
C VAL A 69 14.83 -13.65 8.98
N GLN A 70 15.15 -13.08 10.14
CA GLN A 70 14.89 -11.68 10.48
C GLN A 70 16.20 -10.89 10.60
N PRO A 71 16.67 -10.20 9.54
CA PRO A 71 17.84 -9.32 9.62
C PRO A 71 17.59 -8.12 10.54
N THR A 72 18.64 -7.63 11.18
CA THR A 72 18.60 -6.43 12.03
C THR A 72 19.41 -5.27 11.46
N THR A 73 20.33 -5.56 10.54
CA THR A 73 21.21 -4.59 9.89
C THR A 73 21.22 -4.79 8.37
N THR A 74 21.81 -3.85 7.64
CA THR A 74 21.98 -3.95 6.20
C THR A 74 23.01 -5.01 5.81
N GLU A 75 24.04 -5.19 6.64
CA GLU A 75 25.04 -6.23 6.52
C GLU A 75 24.44 -7.62 6.71
N ASP A 76 23.46 -7.77 7.61
CA ASP A 76 22.69 -9.02 7.75
C ASP A 76 22.00 -9.38 6.44
N VAL A 77 21.33 -8.42 5.80
CA VAL A 77 20.62 -8.63 4.52
C VAL A 77 21.59 -9.02 3.41
N SER A 78 22.74 -8.36 3.33
CA SER A 78 23.82 -8.71 2.40
C SER A 78 24.32 -10.14 2.63
N THR A 79 24.59 -10.52 3.88
CA THR A 79 25.03 -11.87 4.27
C THR A 79 23.98 -12.92 3.92
N ILE A 80 22.71 -12.66 4.23
CA ILE A 80 21.59 -13.55 3.89
C ILE A 80 21.54 -13.74 2.37
N LEU A 81 21.58 -12.66 1.60
CA LEU A 81 21.48 -12.74 0.15
C LEU A 81 22.67 -13.52 -0.44
N HIS A 82 23.88 -13.34 0.07
CA HIS A 82 25.04 -14.16 -0.32
C HIS A 82 24.80 -15.67 -0.12
N ILE A 83 24.33 -16.07 1.07
CA ILE A 83 24.02 -17.48 1.37
C ILE A 83 22.99 -18.04 0.39
N LEU A 84 21.95 -17.26 0.08
CA LEU A 84 20.87 -17.67 -0.81
C LEU A 84 21.35 -17.82 -2.26
N LEU A 85 22.22 -16.92 -2.74
CA LEU A 85 22.82 -17.00 -4.07
C LEU A 85 23.73 -18.22 -4.21
N ASP A 86 24.61 -18.46 -3.24
CA ASP A 86 25.53 -19.61 -3.24
C ASP A 86 24.78 -20.93 -3.24
N ALA A 87 23.68 -21.00 -2.47
CA ALA A 87 22.82 -22.17 -2.39
C ALA A 87 21.80 -22.29 -3.54
N SER A 88 21.75 -21.32 -4.46
CA SER A 88 20.71 -21.21 -5.50
C SER A 88 19.29 -21.35 -4.93
N CYS A 89 19.06 -20.79 -3.74
CA CYS A 89 17.78 -20.86 -3.07
C CYS A 89 16.90 -19.66 -3.44
N ARG A 90 15.65 -19.95 -3.81
CA ARG A 90 14.62 -18.92 -4.03
C ARG A 90 14.25 -18.24 -2.72
N PHE A 91 13.84 -16.99 -2.80
CA PHE A 91 13.43 -16.22 -1.62
C PHE A 91 12.33 -15.21 -1.93
N ALA A 92 11.71 -14.72 -0.86
CA ALA A 92 10.76 -13.61 -0.86
C ALA A 92 11.17 -12.61 0.22
N VAL A 93 10.79 -11.34 0.05
CA VAL A 93 11.11 -10.26 0.99
C VAL A 93 9.83 -9.75 1.60
N LYS A 94 9.71 -9.91 2.92
CA LYS A 94 8.56 -9.45 3.69
C LYS A 94 8.89 -8.15 4.43
N GLY A 95 8.22 -7.08 4.04
CA GLY A 95 8.05 -5.89 4.89
C GLY A 95 6.89 -6.08 5.88
N GLY A 96 5.77 -5.42 5.61
CA GLY A 96 4.53 -5.58 6.39
C GLY A 96 3.81 -6.91 6.16
N GLY A 97 3.96 -7.51 4.97
CA GLY A 97 3.25 -8.76 4.59
C GLY A 97 1.85 -8.53 4.03
N HIS A 98 1.63 -7.40 3.34
CA HIS A 98 0.35 -6.96 2.78
C HIS A 98 0.16 -7.33 1.30
N ALA A 99 1.10 -8.09 0.72
CA ALA A 99 0.93 -8.62 -0.63
C ALA A 99 -0.11 -9.76 -0.64
N ARG A 100 -0.56 -10.16 -1.83
CA ARG A 100 -1.70 -11.07 -1.98
C ARG A 100 -1.31 -12.45 -2.46
N ASP A 101 -0.25 -12.56 -3.26
CA ASP A 101 0.03 -13.81 -3.95
C ASP A 101 1.22 -14.52 -3.31
N PRO A 102 1.24 -15.88 -3.33
CA PRO A 102 2.39 -16.64 -2.87
C PRO A 102 3.67 -16.18 -3.58
N ASP A 103 4.82 -16.29 -2.90
CA ASP A 103 6.13 -15.78 -3.33
C ASP A 103 6.30 -14.26 -3.33
N ASP A 104 5.26 -13.45 -3.05
CA ASP A 104 5.43 -12.01 -2.89
C ASP A 104 6.14 -11.66 -1.57
N SER A 105 5.52 -12.02 -0.44
CA SER A 105 6.07 -11.82 0.91
C SER A 105 6.49 -13.13 1.58
N VAL A 106 5.91 -14.27 1.20
CA VAL A 106 6.22 -15.58 1.75
C VAL A 106 6.70 -16.49 0.63
N SER A 107 7.97 -16.92 0.70
CA SER A 107 8.55 -17.78 -0.32
C SER A 107 8.04 -19.22 -0.18
N VAL A 108 7.54 -19.79 -1.26
CA VAL A 108 7.03 -21.17 -1.33
C VAL A 108 8.21 -22.14 -1.51
N GLY A 109 8.51 -22.92 -0.46
CA GLY A 109 9.62 -23.87 -0.41
C GLY A 109 11.02 -23.21 -0.37
N GLY A 110 11.09 -21.87 -0.26
CA GLY A 110 12.32 -21.09 -0.21
C GLY A 110 12.56 -20.40 1.14
N VAL A 111 13.36 -19.34 1.14
CA VAL A 111 13.62 -18.53 2.34
C VAL A 111 12.78 -17.25 2.33
N THR A 112 12.10 -16.97 3.44
CA THR A 112 11.47 -15.65 3.65
C THR A 112 12.40 -14.75 4.44
N ILE A 113 12.78 -13.61 3.85
CA ILE A 113 13.55 -12.55 4.51
C ILE A 113 12.56 -11.57 5.14
N ASP A 114 12.40 -11.63 6.47
CA ASP A 114 11.42 -10.85 7.22
C ASP A 114 12.06 -9.60 7.83
N MET A 115 11.83 -8.46 7.19
CA MET A 115 12.48 -7.19 7.48
C MET A 115 12.00 -6.53 8.78
N GLN A 116 11.01 -7.09 9.49
CA GLN A 116 10.32 -6.41 10.59
C GLN A 116 11.19 -6.04 11.81
N LYS A 117 12.43 -6.51 11.90
CA LYS A 117 13.41 -6.05 12.90
C LYS A 117 14.16 -4.78 12.50
N MET A 118 14.09 -4.36 11.23
CA MET A 118 14.71 -3.14 10.70
C MET A 118 13.72 -1.98 10.74
N ARG A 119 13.48 -1.43 11.94
CA ARG A 119 12.51 -0.35 12.23
C ARG A 119 13.18 0.85 12.91
N SER A 120 14.38 1.18 12.48
CA SER A 120 15.10 2.38 12.92
C SER A 120 14.42 3.64 12.38
N ILE A 121 14.46 4.70 13.20
CA ILE A 121 14.04 6.05 12.81
C ILE A 121 15.19 6.99 13.18
N GLU A 122 15.71 7.68 12.19
CA GLU A 122 16.73 8.71 12.37
C GLU A 122 16.26 10.01 11.75
N VAL A 123 16.03 11.03 12.58
CA VAL A 123 15.63 12.36 12.13
C VAL A 123 16.89 13.20 11.89
N SER A 124 16.99 13.80 10.71
CA SER A 124 18.07 14.74 10.37
C SER A 124 18.12 15.93 11.32
N ALA A 125 19.31 16.52 11.51
CA ALA A 125 19.52 17.63 12.46
C ALA A 125 18.66 18.87 12.14
N ASP A 126 18.44 19.15 10.86
CA ASP A 126 17.56 20.24 10.39
C ASP A 126 16.09 19.84 10.30
N ARG A 127 15.77 18.57 10.59
CA ARG A 127 14.43 17.97 10.58
C ARG A 127 13.74 18.04 9.22
N SER A 128 14.51 18.11 8.13
CA SER A 128 14.00 18.10 6.76
C SER A 128 13.74 16.69 6.22
N ASN A 129 14.49 15.70 6.74
CA ASN A 129 14.47 14.31 6.32
C ASN A 129 14.40 13.33 7.50
N VAL A 130 13.86 12.15 7.24
CA VAL A 130 13.87 10.98 8.13
C VAL A 130 14.44 9.78 7.41
N LYS A 131 15.43 9.09 8.00
CA LYS A 131 15.88 7.78 7.54
C LYS A 131 15.09 6.71 8.31
N LEU A 132 14.38 5.86 7.56
CA LEU A 132 13.46 4.86 8.08
C LEU A 132 13.89 3.46 7.63
N GLY A 133 13.94 2.51 8.55
CA GLY A 133 14.12 1.10 8.21
C GLY A 133 12.94 0.55 7.41
N SER A 134 13.20 -0.27 6.39
CA SER A 134 12.17 -0.78 5.48
C SER A 134 11.19 -1.78 6.13
N GLY A 135 11.52 -2.26 7.33
CA GLY A 135 10.70 -3.15 8.15
C GLY A 135 9.53 -2.50 8.87
N HIS A 136 9.39 -1.17 8.78
CA HIS A 136 8.23 -0.48 9.34
C HIS A 136 6.92 -0.98 8.71
N VAL A 137 5.91 -1.12 9.55
CA VAL A 137 4.52 -0.95 9.10
C VAL A 137 4.13 0.51 9.31
N LEU A 138 3.13 1.00 8.59
CA LEU A 138 2.78 2.42 8.60
C LEU A 138 2.46 2.94 10.01
N HIS A 139 1.80 2.15 10.85
CA HIS A 139 1.49 2.56 12.21
C HIS A 139 2.74 2.80 13.07
N SER A 140 3.72 1.88 13.05
CA SER A 140 4.93 2.06 13.86
C SER A 140 5.81 3.21 13.35
N MET A 141 5.74 3.50 12.04
CA MET A 141 6.33 4.71 11.47
C MET A 141 5.64 5.97 12.00
N TYR A 142 4.30 6.06 11.93
CA TYR A 142 3.56 7.23 12.43
C TYR A 142 3.83 7.46 13.92
N VAL A 143 3.59 6.46 14.78
CA VAL A 143 3.83 6.57 16.23
C VAL A 143 5.27 6.98 16.55
N GLY A 144 6.24 6.45 15.80
CA GLY A 144 7.65 6.79 15.97
C GLY A 144 7.95 8.26 15.66
N LEU A 145 7.40 8.77 14.55
CA LEU A 145 7.60 10.15 14.08
C LEU A 145 6.79 11.19 14.88
N GLU A 146 5.64 10.81 15.44
CA GLU A 146 4.81 11.65 16.29
C GLU A 146 5.56 12.13 17.55
N ASN A 147 6.51 11.33 18.08
CA ASN A 147 7.40 11.75 19.17
C ASN A 147 8.26 12.98 18.83
N TYR A 148 8.39 13.28 17.54
CA TYR A 148 9.10 14.43 17.03
C TYR A 148 8.14 15.53 16.53
N ASN A 149 6.81 15.38 16.59
CA ASN A 149 5.84 16.23 15.86
C ASN A 149 6.13 16.26 14.35
N LEU A 150 6.53 15.11 13.81
CA LEU A 150 6.79 14.90 12.40
C LEU A 150 5.91 13.76 11.89
N THR A 151 5.74 13.72 10.58
CA THR A 151 5.29 12.56 9.83
C THR A 151 6.07 12.46 8.52
N THR A 152 5.76 11.46 7.72
CA THR A 152 6.14 11.39 6.31
C THR A 152 4.94 10.87 5.52
N LEU A 153 5.11 10.66 4.22
CA LEU A 153 4.04 10.14 3.37
C LEU A 153 3.85 8.65 3.62
N GLY A 154 2.86 8.33 4.45
CA GLY A 154 2.35 6.98 4.64
C GLY A 154 0.93 6.82 4.08
N GLY A 155 0.50 5.57 3.96
CA GLY A 155 -0.87 5.20 3.65
C GLY A 155 -1.79 5.18 4.86
N ARG A 156 -3.03 4.74 4.62
CA ARG A 156 -4.15 4.80 5.58
C ARG A 156 -4.39 3.54 6.41
N VAL A 157 -3.72 2.43 6.11
CA VAL A 157 -3.93 1.15 6.81
C VAL A 157 -2.69 0.81 7.63
N ALA A 158 -2.85 0.72 8.95
CA ALA A 158 -1.79 0.62 9.94
C ALA A 158 -0.77 -0.51 9.72
N ASP A 159 -1.20 -1.68 9.27
CA ASP A 159 -0.37 -2.89 9.13
C ASP A 159 0.28 -3.05 7.75
N VAL A 160 0.00 -2.14 6.80
CA VAL A 160 0.71 -2.08 5.52
C VAL A 160 2.19 -1.80 5.74
N GLY A 161 3.05 -2.49 5.00
CA GLY A 161 4.49 -2.32 5.08
C GLY A 161 4.99 -1.11 4.33
N LEU A 162 5.85 -0.29 4.96
CA LEU A 162 6.49 0.87 4.34
C LEU A 162 7.22 0.50 3.04
N GLY A 163 7.99 -0.59 3.05
CA GLY A 163 8.82 -0.99 1.91
C GLY A 163 8.05 -1.15 0.60
N GLY A 164 7.07 -2.05 0.55
CA GLY A 164 6.25 -2.26 -0.65
C GLY A 164 5.40 -1.05 -1.01
N PHE A 165 4.84 -0.36 -0.01
CA PHE A 165 4.02 0.84 -0.21
C PHE A 165 4.80 1.96 -0.91
N ALA A 166 6.00 2.26 -0.42
CA ALA A 166 6.83 3.35 -0.91
C ALA A 166 7.49 3.03 -2.26
N LEU A 167 7.78 1.76 -2.56
CA LEU A 167 8.34 1.33 -3.84
C LEU A 167 7.30 1.23 -4.97
N GLY A 168 6.02 1.04 -4.63
CA GLY A 168 4.93 0.93 -5.60
C GLY A 168 4.26 2.25 -5.98
N GLY A 169 4.52 3.32 -5.22
CA GLY A 169 3.87 4.62 -5.40
C GLY A 169 3.52 5.23 -4.06
N GLY A 170 2.41 4.76 -3.48
CA GLY A 170 2.00 5.08 -2.11
C GLY A 170 1.16 6.36 -2.00
N PHE A 171 -0.17 6.19 -2.04
CA PHE A 171 -1.12 7.27 -1.75
C PHE A 171 -1.08 7.65 -0.27
N SER A 172 -1.04 8.95 -0.01
CA SER A 172 -1.05 9.52 1.33
C SER A 172 -2.10 10.63 1.45
N ALA A 173 -2.60 10.87 2.67
CA ALA A 173 -3.38 12.06 2.99
C ALA A 173 -2.64 13.36 2.62
N LEU A 174 -1.30 13.31 2.61
CA LEU A 174 -0.44 14.43 2.27
C LEU A 174 -0.04 14.48 0.79
N SER A 175 -0.51 13.54 -0.03
CA SER A 175 -0.18 13.51 -1.45
C SER A 175 -0.59 14.74 -2.24
N PRO A 176 -1.74 15.39 -1.98
CA PRO A 176 -2.09 16.63 -2.66
C PRO A 176 -1.09 17.77 -2.40
N MET A 177 -0.35 17.75 -1.27
CA MET A 177 0.71 18.72 -0.99
C MET A 177 2.06 18.34 -1.56
N TYR A 178 2.45 17.06 -1.46
CA TYR A 178 3.84 16.64 -1.63
C TYR A 178 4.09 15.61 -2.73
N GLY A 179 3.06 15.07 -3.39
CA GLY A 179 3.18 13.94 -4.31
C GLY A 179 2.96 12.58 -3.64
N LEU A 180 3.20 11.49 -4.35
CA LEU A 180 3.12 10.14 -3.78
C LEU A 180 4.30 9.88 -2.83
N ALA A 181 4.21 8.82 -2.02
CA ALA A 181 5.29 8.45 -1.09
C ALA A 181 6.62 8.25 -1.82
N MET A 182 6.60 7.61 -2.99
CA MET A 182 7.78 7.42 -3.83
C MET A 182 8.44 8.73 -4.29
N ASP A 183 7.64 9.79 -4.47
CA ASP A 183 8.15 11.10 -4.87
C ASP A 183 8.91 11.78 -3.74
N ASN A 184 8.72 11.31 -2.50
CA ASN A 184 9.29 11.91 -1.31
C ASN A 184 10.47 11.14 -0.73
N ILE A 185 11.04 10.22 -1.51
CA ILE A 185 12.26 9.49 -1.18
C ILE A 185 13.44 10.19 -1.84
N PHE A 186 14.41 10.65 -1.05
CA PHE A 186 15.64 11.27 -1.55
C PHE A 186 16.75 10.26 -1.79
N GLU A 187 16.75 9.17 -1.02
CA GLU A 187 17.81 8.17 -1.07
C GLU A 187 17.31 6.80 -0.60
N TYR A 188 17.84 5.76 -1.22
CA TYR A 188 17.66 4.37 -0.81
C TYR A 188 18.98 3.77 -0.37
N GLU A 189 18.99 3.09 0.77
CA GLU A 189 20.03 2.11 1.10
C GLU A 189 19.56 0.75 0.61
N LEU A 190 20.33 0.14 -0.30
CA LEU A 190 19.91 -1.00 -1.10
C LEU A 190 20.97 -2.09 -1.08
N VAL A 191 20.55 -3.34 -0.85
CA VAL A 191 21.35 -4.53 -1.15
C VAL A 191 21.02 -4.98 -2.57
N LEU A 192 22.01 -4.87 -3.45
CA LEU A 192 21.89 -5.26 -4.87
C LEU A 192 21.83 -6.79 -5.03
N PRO A 193 21.42 -7.30 -6.22
CA PRO A 193 21.38 -8.74 -6.50
C PRO A 193 22.73 -9.47 -6.39
N ASN A 194 23.85 -8.76 -6.42
CA ASN A 194 25.19 -9.31 -6.15
C ASN A 194 25.57 -9.24 -4.65
N ALA A 195 24.58 -9.01 -3.80
CA ALA A 195 24.68 -8.82 -2.35
C ALA A 195 25.54 -7.65 -1.87
N THR A 196 25.93 -6.72 -2.75
CA THR A 196 26.64 -5.50 -2.33
C THR A 196 25.69 -4.39 -1.87
N VAL A 197 26.09 -3.66 -0.83
CA VAL A 197 25.34 -2.50 -0.30
C VAL A 197 25.64 -1.25 -1.11
N ARG A 198 24.61 -0.50 -1.52
CA ARG A 198 24.74 0.77 -2.23
C ARG A 198 23.75 1.80 -1.73
N THR A 199 24.19 3.04 -1.78
CA THR A 199 23.36 4.22 -1.62
C THR A 199 22.91 4.72 -3.00
N ILE A 200 21.61 4.77 -3.22
CA ILE A 200 20.99 5.12 -4.50
C ILE A 200 20.23 6.44 -4.36
N ASN A 201 20.63 7.43 -5.15
CA ASN A 201 19.94 8.72 -5.27
C ASN A 201 20.09 9.26 -6.70
N ASP A 202 19.55 10.45 -6.95
CA ASP A 202 19.55 11.14 -8.25
C ASP A 202 20.96 11.50 -8.77
N GLN A 203 21.98 11.55 -7.90
CA GLN A 203 23.34 11.90 -8.25
C GLN A 203 24.24 10.68 -8.45
N THR A 204 24.03 9.59 -7.71
CA THR A 204 24.92 8.42 -7.72
C THR A 204 24.48 7.33 -8.69
N HIS A 205 23.19 7.03 -8.76
CA HIS A 205 22.61 5.97 -9.60
C HIS A 205 21.23 6.41 -10.12
N PRO A 206 21.16 7.45 -10.97
CA PRO A 206 19.91 8.09 -11.36
C PRO A 206 18.91 7.15 -12.07
N ASP A 207 19.42 6.19 -12.83
CA ASP A 207 18.62 5.17 -13.53
C ASP A 207 17.94 4.20 -12.55
N LEU A 208 18.68 3.70 -11.56
CA LEU A 208 18.15 2.84 -10.50
C LEU A 208 17.25 3.64 -9.54
N TYR A 209 17.57 4.91 -9.26
CA TYR A 209 16.71 5.81 -8.50
C TYR A 209 15.36 6.06 -9.19
N PHE A 210 15.36 6.21 -10.52
CA PHE A 210 14.14 6.23 -11.32
C PHE A 210 13.36 4.90 -11.23
N ALA A 211 14.06 3.77 -11.39
CA ALA A 211 13.45 2.44 -11.42
C ALA A 211 12.80 2.04 -10.08
N LEU A 212 13.41 2.40 -8.94
CA LEU A 212 12.88 2.10 -7.60
C LEU A 212 11.60 2.87 -7.26
N ARG A 213 11.29 3.94 -7.99
CA ARG A 213 10.05 4.71 -7.82
C ARG A 213 8.98 4.14 -8.75
N GLY A 214 8.15 3.24 -8.23
CA GLY A 214 7.08 2.57 -8.98
C GLY A 214 7.45 1.18 -9.51
N GLY A 215 8.73 0.82 -9.52
CA GLY A 215 9.20 -0.48 -10.00
C GLY A 215 9.26 -1.59 -8.95
N MET A 216 8.68 -1.38 -7.76
CA MET A 216 8.61 -2.36 -6.67
C MET A 216 10.00 -2.87 -6.24
N ASN A 217 10.09 -4.11 -5.75
CA ASN A 217 11.31 -4.74 -5.22
C ASN A 217 12.16 -5.46 -6.30
N ASN A 218 11.99 -5.15 -7.59
CA ASN A 218 12.66 -5.87 -8.68
C ASN A 218 14.18 -5.66 -8.74
N PHE A 219 14.69 -4.59 -8.14
CA PHE A 219 16.08 -4.15 -8.34
C PHE A 219 17.02 -4.39 -7.14
N GLY A 220 16.50 -4.97 -6.06
CA GLY A 220 17.26 -5.27 -4.85
C GLY A 220 16.40 -5.17 -3.60
N ILE A 221 17.03 -5.39 -2.45
CA ILE A 221 16.39 -5.34 -1.14
C ILE A 221 16.68 -3.97 -0.51
N VAL A 222 15.68 -3.09 -0.46
CA VAL A 222 15.82 -1.81 0.24
C VAL A 222 15.82 -2.05 1.75
N THR A 223 16.84 -1.57 2.43
CA THR A 223 16.98 -1.68 3.88
C THR A 223 16.58 -0.39 4.59
N HIS A 224 16.82 0.77 3.98
CA HIS A 224 16.40 2.07 4.50
C HIS A 224 15.92 3.01 3.40
N PHE A 225 14.97 3.87 3.75
CA PHE A 225 14.51 4.99 2.94
C PHE A 225 14.86 6.30 3.64
N THR A 226 15.52 7.24 2.96
CA THR A 226 15.62 8.63 3.42
C THR A 226 14.47 9.40 2.78
N MET A 227 13.47 9.74 3.58
CA MET A 227 12.23 10.38 3.13
C MET A 227 12.10 11.79 3.66
N ARG A 228 11.25 12.60 3.01
CA ARG A 228 10.83 13.91 3.52
C ARG A 228 10.24 13.77 4.92
N ALA A 229 10.70 14.62 5.82
CA ALA A 229 10.04 14.90 7.08
C ALA A 229 9.02 16.03 6.87
N VAL A 230 7.79 15.83 7.34
CA VAL A 230 6.73 16.84 7.31
C VAL A 230 6.37 17.21 8.75
N PRO A 231 6.46 18.49 9.16
CA PRO A 231 5.89 18.94 10.41
C PRO A 231 4.40 18.63 10.46
N GLN A 232 3.97 17.81 11.42
CA GLN A 232 2.59 17.36 11.51
C GLN A 232 2.19 17.22 12.98
N GLY A 233 1.05 17.82 13.31
CA GLY A 233 0.35 17.60 14.57
C GLY A 233 -0.89 16.74 14.36
N GLN A 234 -1.91 16.95 15.18
CA GLN A 234 -3.23 16.38 14.92
C GLN A 234 -3.83 16.95 13.63
N MET A 235 -4.66 16.15 12.98
CA MET A 235 -5.34 16.44 11.73
C MET A 235 -6.83 16.10 11.83
N HIS A 236 -7.67 16.64 10.95
CA HIS A 236 -9.04 16.15 10.80
C HIS A 236 -9.06 14.86 9.99
N GLY A 237 -9.76 13.86 10.51
CA GLY A 237 -9.81 12.55 9.88
C GLY A 237 -11.02 11.72 10.31
N GLY A 238 -11.23 10.60 9.64
CA GLY A 238 -12.24 9.59 9.97
C GLY A 238 -13.14 9.26 8.78
N SER A 239 -14.18 8.47 9.03
CA SER A 239 -15.14 8.04 8.01
C SER A 239 -16.57 8.38 8.42
N ARG A 240 -17.43 8.63 7.43
CA ARG A 240 -18.88 8.54 7.57
C ARG A 240 -19.43 7.39 6.74
N ILE A 241 -20.43 6.70 7.29
CA ILE A 241 -21.15 5.63 6.60
C ILE A 241 -22.53 6.15 6.22
N TYR A 242 -22.94 5.94 4.97
CA TYR A 242 -24.21 6.40 4.42
C TYR A 242 -24.99 5.23 3.82
N SER A 243 -26.32 5.31 3.91
CA SER A 243 -27.24 4.44 3.17
C SER A 243 -27.06 4.61 1.66
N VAL A 244 -27.35 3.54 0.90
CA VAL A 244 -27.40 3.58 -0.57
C VAL A 244 -28.37 4.63 -1.11
N ASP A 245 -29.38 5.04 -0.33
CA ASP A 245 -30.32 6.11 -0.71
C ASP A 245 -29.62 7.45 -0.98
N GLN A 246 -28.43 7.67 -0.40
CA GLN A 246 -27.64 8.90 -0.56
C GLN A 246 -26.70 8.84 -1.77
N ARG A 247 -26.81 7.82 -2.63
CA ARG A 247 -25.89 7.55 -3.74
C ARG A 247 -25.61 8.77 -4.61
N GLU A 248 -26.65 9.46 -5.07
CA GLU A 248 -26.50 10.59 -5.99
C GLU A 248 -25.81 11.79 -5.33
N ASP A 249 -26.14 12.08 -4.06
CA ASP A 249 -25.49 13.15 -3.31
C ASP A 249 -24.01 12.83 -3.04
N ILE A 250 -23.68 11.56 -2.73
CA ILE A 250 -22.29 11.12 -2.54
C ILE A 250 -21.49 11.21 -3.85
N LEU A 251 -22.06 10.79 -4.98
CA LEU A 251 -21.40 10.87 -6.28
C LEU A 251 -21.14 12.32 -6.71
N GLU A 252 -22.13 13.20 -6.52
CA GLU A 252 -21.97 14.63 -6.80
C GLU A 252 -20.89 15.24 -5.91
N GLN A 253 -20.93 15.00 -4.60
CA GLN A 253 -19.94 15.53 -3.67
C GLN A 253 -18.54 14.98 -3.96
N ALA A 254 -18.38 13.69 -4.26
CA ALA A 254 -17.08 13.12 -4.65
C ALA A 254 -16.53 13.77 -5.92
N TYR A 255 -17.38 14.05 -6.91
CA TYR A 255 -16.98 14.77 -8.13
C TYR A 255 -16.56 16.21 -7.82
N GLN A 256 -17.30 16.93 -6.99
CA GLN A 256 -16.97 18.30 -6.58
C GLN A 256 -15.66 18.37 -5.77
N LEU A 257 -15.46 17.46 -4.82
CA LEU A 257 -14.21 17.36 -4.07
C LEU A 257 -13.02 17.10 -5.02
N THR A 258 -13.20 16.25 -6.02
CA THR A 258 -12.14 15.91 -6.98
C THR A 258 -11.83 17.05 -7.97
N THR A 259 -12.83 17.84 -8.37
CA THR A 259 -12.70 18.80 -9.49
C THR A 259 -12.69 20.26 -9.05
N THR A 260 -13.61 20.66 -8.18
CA THR A 260 -13.77 22.04 -7.69
C THR A 260 -12.79 22.33 -6.56
N TRP A 261 -12.64 21.40 -5.61
CA TRP A 261 -11.73 21.55 -4.47
C TRP A 261 -10.29 21.12 -4.73
N LYS A 262 -9.94 20.78 -5.99
CA LYS A 262 -8.62 20.24 -6.37
C LYS A 262 -7.40 21.10 -6.00
N ASN A 263 -7.61 22.39 -5.73
CA ASN A 263 -6.55 23.34 -5.36
C ASN A 263 -6.35 23.44 -3.85
N ASP A 264 -7.25 22.87 -3.04
CA ASP A 264 -7.05 22.75 -1.60
C ASP A 264 -6.14 21.55 -1.32
N THR A 265 -4.83 21.80 -1.30
CA THR A 265 -3.84 20.75 -1.13
C THR A 265 -3.83 20.16 0.29
N ALA A 266 -4.54 20.74 1.25
CA ALA A 266 -4.68 20.16 2.59
C ALA A 266 -5.71 19.02 2.65
N MET A 267 -6.55 18.90 1.62
CA MET A 267 -7.63 17.94 1.54
C MET A 267 -7.24 16.69 0.75
N ALA A 268 -7.41 15.53 1.38
CA ALA A 268 -7.51 14.25 0.72
C ALA A 268 -8.80 13.54 1.13
N PHE A 269 -9.32 12.69 0.27
CA PHE A 269 -10.47 11.86 0.60
C PHE A 269 -10.45 10.61 -0.28
N TYR A 270 -11.23 9.63 0.12
CA TYR A 270 -11.65 8.54 -0.76
C TYR A 270 -13.03 8.10 -0.31
N TYR A 271 -13.75 7.41 -1.19
CA TYR A 271 -15.00 6.80 -0.81
C TYR A 271 -15.07 5.36 -1.30
N ARG A 272 -15.88 4.57 -0.63
CA ARG A 272 -16.13 3.19 -0.96
C ARG A 272 -17.62 2.97 -1.20
N PHE A 273 -17.91 2.11 -2.16
CA PHE A 273 -19.23 1.51 -2.36
C PHE A 273 -19.07 0.01 -2.14
N GLU A 274 -19.70 -0.52 -1.10
CA GLU A 274 -19.48 -1.89 -0.64
C GLU A 274 -20.79 -2.60 -0.35
N TYR A 275 -20.81 -3.91 -0.56
CA TYR A 275 -21.94 -4.76 -0.19
C TYR A 275 -21.76 -5.27 1.25
N ASP A 276 -22.72 -4.96 2.12
CA ASP A 276 -22.79 -5.50 3.47
C ASP A 276 -23.67 -6.76 3.47
N GLN A 277 -23.02 -7.92 3.49
CA GLN A 277 -23.68 -9.22 3.51
C GLN A 277 -24.61 -9.42 4.73
N LYS A 278 -24.38 -8.73 5.86
CA LYS A 278 -25.24 -8.87 7.05
C LYS A 278 -26.56 -8.12 6.87
N ALA A 279 -26.50 -6.96 6.22
CA ALA A 279 -27.68 -6.15 5.90
C ALA A 279 -28.40 -6.64 4.63
N ASP A 280 -27.71 -7.41 3.79
CA ASP A 280 -28.12 -7.72 2.41
C ASP A 280 -28.41 -6.43 1.62
N ASP A 281 -27.54 -5.43 1.79
CA ASP A 281 -27.67 -4.11 1.18
C ASP A 281 -26.31 -3.49 0.86
N PHE A 282 -26.30 -2.42 0.08
CA PHE A 282 -25.12 -1.63 -0.22
C PHE A 282 -25.00 -0.42 0.69
N ILE A 283 -23.75 -0.05 0.99
CA ILE A 283 -23.45 1.14 1.77
C ILE A 283 -22.33 1.95 1.13
N PHE A 284 -22.30 3.23 1.47
CA PHE A 284 -21.18 4.11 1.17
C PHE A 284 -20.36 4.37 2.43
N GLY A 285 -19.04 4.38 2.30
CA GLY A 285 -18.15 4.97 3.29
C GLY A 285 -17.37 6.11 2.67
N MET A 286 -17.41 7.32 3.24
CA MET A 286 -16.53 8.42 2.80
C MET A 286 -15.53 8.74 3.91
N ASN A 287 -14.26 8.55 3.59
CA ASN A 287 -13.15 8.91 4.45
C ASN A 287 -12.69 10.33 4.10
N GLN A 288 -12.60 11.16 5.13
CA GLN A 288 -12.15 12.55 5.03
C GLN A 288 -10.77 12.66 5.67
N GLU A 289 -9.86 13.37 5.02
CA GLU A 289 -8.52 13.62 5.52
C GLU A 289 -8.20 15.10 5.26
N TYR A 290 -7.91 15.87 6.31
CA TYR A 290 -7.50 17.26 6.17
C TYR A 290 -6.33 17.56 7.10
N ALA A 291 -5.21 18.01 6.55
CA ALA A 291 -3.93 18.06 7.25
C ALA A 291 -3.93 18.94 8.51
N ASP A 292 -4.76 19.98 8.52
CA ASP A 292 -4.93 20.86 9.68
C ASP A 292 -6.01 20.34 10.66
N PRO A 293 -5.88 20.63 11.97
CA PRO A 293 -6.85 20.22 12.99
C PRO A 293 -8.10 21.11 12.99
N ILE A 294 -8.87 21.09 11.89
CA ILE A 294 -10.11 21.85 11.72
C ILE A 294 -11.30 20.88 11.77
N SER A 295 -12.18 21.01 12.76
CA SER A 295 -13.27 20.04 13.01
C SER A 295 -14.29 19.87 11.88
N ASN A 296 -14.44 20.87 11.01
CA ASN A 296 -15.33 20.82 9.84
C ASN A 296 -14.72 21.67 8.72
N PRO A 297 -13.68 21.16 8.04
CA PRO A 297 -12.90 21.92 7.08
C PRO A 297 -13.76 22.30 5.87
N PRO A 298 -13.49 23.44 5.19
CA PRO A 298 -14.33 23.98 4.14
C PRO A 298 -14.76 22.98 3.04
N PRO A 299 -13.86 22.12 2.51
CA PRO A 299 -14.23 21.19 1.45
C PRO A 299 -15.32 20.20 1.83
N PHE A 300 -15.36 19.78 3.10
CA PHE A 300 -16.26 18.72 3.55
C PHE A 300 -17.60 19.22 4.12
N ARG A 301 -17.86 20.54 4.14
CA ARG A 301 -19.06 21.08 4.80
C ARG A 301 -20.35 20.57 4.17
N GLU A 302 -20.44 20.57 2.84
CA GLU A 302 -21.64 20.14 2.10
C GLU A 302 -21.90 18.64 2.26
N VAL A 303 -20.89 17.80 2.03
CA VAL A 303 -21.01 16.35 2.30
C VAL A 303 -21.31 16.05 3.77
N ASN A 304 -20.89 16.93 4.70
CA ASN A 304 -21.20 16.77 6.11
C ASN A 304 -22.66 17.08 6.48
N GLU A 305 -23.47 17.60 5.56
CA GLU A 305 -24.92 17.81 5.73
C GLU A 305 -25.76 16.62 5.26
N ILE A 306 -25.16 15.69 4.49
CA ILE A 306 -25.84 14.47 4.02
C ILE A 306 -26.18 13.56 5.21
N PRO A 307 -27.42 13.05 5.32
CA PRO A 307 -27.82 12.09 6.35
C PRO A 307 -26.92 10.85 6.35
N PHE A 308 -26.39 10.48 7.53
CA PHE A 308 -25.45 9.37 7.68
C PHE A 308 -25.89 8.41 8.80
N GLU A 309 -25.43 7.16 8.71
CA GLU A 309 -25.70 6.10 9.69
C GLU A 309 -24.73 6.14 10.86
N SER A 310 -23.44 6.39 10.58
CA SER A 310 -22.40 6.52 11.61
C SER A 310 -21.25 7.41 11.17
N SER A 311 -20.47 7.91 12.15
CA SER A 311 -19.33 8.82 11.92
C SER A 311 -18.22 8.56 12.92
N THR A 312 -16.97 8.48 12.43
CA THR A 312 -15.74 8.49 13.25
C THR A 312 -14.95 9.81 13.12
N LEU A 313 -15.52 10.80 12.40
CA LEU A 313 -14.87 12.09 12.17
C LEU A 313 -14.44 12.77 13.48
N ARG A 314 -13.17 13.15 13.57
CA ARG A 314 -12.59 13.85 14.72
C ARG A 314 -11.26 14.52 14.34
N ILE A 315 -10.71 15.28 15.28
CA ILE A 315 -9.31 15.72 15.24
C ILE A 315 -8.48 14.74 16.07
N ASP A 316 -7.46 14.14 15.45
CA ASP A 316 -6.59 13.17 16.12
C ASP A 316 -5.23 13.05 15.42
N TRP A 317 -4.33 12.25 15.97
CA TRP A 317 -3.05 11.93 15.37
C TRP A 317 -3.20 10.96 14.18
N PRO A 318 -2.35 11.08 13.13
CA PRO A 318 -2.38 10.17 11.97
C PRO A 318 -2.32 8.68 12.34
N SER A 319 -1.55 8.32 13.38
CA SER A 319 -1.47 6.94 13.86
C SER A 319 -2.83 6.37 14.27
N ASN A 320 -3.70 7.18 14.88
CA ASN A 320 -5.02 6.77 15.37
C ASN A 320 -6.04 6.59 14.23
N PHE A 321 -5.91 7.33 13.13
CA PHE A 321 -6.74 7.06 11.94
C PHE A 321 -6.28 5.81 11.20
N SER A 322 -4.96 5.54 11.16
CA SER A 322 -4.42 4.39 10.44
C SER A 322 -4.94 3.03 10.96
N VAL A 323 -5.25 2.94 12.26
CA VAL A 323 -5.74 1.71 12.88
C VAL A 323 -7.20 1.41 12.57
N GLU A 324 -8.00 2.42 12.18
CA GLU A 324 -9.39 2.21 11.73
C GLU A 324 -9.45 1.46 10.39
N GLY A 325 -8.38 1.53 9.60
CA GLY A 325 -8.28 0.87 8.31
C GLY A 325 -7.91 -0.62 8.37
N ILE A 326 -7.59 -1.15 9.56
CA ILE A 326 -7.19 -2.57 9.70
C ILE A 326 -8.40 -3.45 9.42
N LEU A 327 -8.29 -4.29 8.39
CA LEU A 327 -9.23 -5.37 8.12
C LEU A 327 -8.75 -6.66 8.82
N PRO A 328 -9.66 -7.53 9.29
CA PRO A 328 -9.27 -8.83 9.83
C PRO A 328 -8.41 -9.62 8.83
N SER A 329 -7.30 -10.18 9.30
CA SER A 329 -6.48 -11.10 8.50
C SER A 329 -7.24 -12.40 8.20
N GLY A 330 -6.97 -13.00 7.04
CA GLY A 330 -7.44 -14.35 6.72
C GLY A 330 -8.53 -14.46 5.65
N GLY A 331 -8.84 -13.36 4.97
CA GLY A 331 -9.58 -13.42 3.71
C GLY A 331 -8.65 -13.61 2.51
N ARG A 332 -9.16 -14.19 1.41
CA ARG A 332 -8.46 -14.20 0.12
C ARG A 332 -8.82 -12.97 -0.68
N ASN A 333 -7.85 -12.12 -1.00
CA ASN A 333 -8.11 -10.81 -1.61
C ASN A 333 -7.78 -10.80 -3.11
N LEU A 334 -8.71 -10.25 -3.89
CA LEU A 334 -8.56 -9.99 -5.32
C LEU A 334 -8.72 -8.50 -5.60
N PHE A 335 -7.70 -7.93 -6.25
CA PHE A 335 -7.67 -6.53 -6.62
C PHE A 335 -7.54 -6.37 -8.13
N ALA A 336 -8.30 -5.45 -8.68
CA ALA A 336 -8.09 -4.86 -10.00
C ALA A 336 -8.20 -3.34 -9.88
N THR A 337 -7.51 -2.60 -10.74
CA THR A 337 -7.55 -1.13 -10.72
C THR A 337 -7.88 -0.58 -12.09
N VAL A 338 -8.58 0.55 -12.11
CA VAL A 338 -8.82 1.34 -13.31
C VAL A 338 -8.60 2.82 -12.98
N THR A 339 -7.99 3.55 -13.91
CA THR A 339 -7.73 4.99 -13.77
C THR A 339 -8.39 5.73 -14.92
N TYR A 340 -9.08 6.83 -14.63
CA TYR A 340 -9.85 7.62 -15.58
C TYR A 340 -9.93 9.08 -15.14
N TYR A 341 -10.42 9.96 -16.02
CA TYR A 341 -10.75 11.34 -15.62
C TYR A 341 -12.03 11.37 -14.78
N PRO A 342 -12.13 12.24 -13.76
CA PRO A 342 -13.27 12.28 -12.84
C PRO A 342 -14.62 12.28 -13.56
N SER A 343 -15.51 11.36 -13.17
CA SER A 343 -16.80 11.19 -13.81
C SER A 343 -17.79 10.49 -12.88
N ALA A 344 -18.71 11.26 -12.30
CA ALA A 344 -19.82 10.70 -11.51
C ALA A 344 -20.66 9.68 -12.32
N ASP A 345 -20.79 9.89 -13.64
CA ASP A 345 -21.48 8.95 -14.52
C ASP A 345 -20.76 7.61 -14.68
N LEU A 346 -19.43 7.61 -14.74
CA LEU A 346 -18.67 6.37 -14.80
C LEU A 346 -18.69 5.66 -13.45
N ASP A 347 -18.56 6.40 -12.34
CA ASP A 347 -18.67 5.87 -10.99
C ASP A 347 -20.03 5.20 -10.78
N ARG A 348 -21.12 5.86 -11.21
CA ARG A 348 -22.47 5.30 -11.20
C ARG A 348 -22.54 3.98 -11.98
N LYS A 349 -22.03 3.95 -13.21
CA LYS A 349 -22.04 2.72 -14.04
C LYS A 349 -21.26 1.58 -13.40
N MET A 350 -20.10 1.84 -12.82
CA MET A 350 -19.33 0.79 -12.13
C MET A 350 -20.08 0.24 -10.92
N GLN A 351 -20.77 1.11 -10.16
CA GLN A 351 -21.62 0.69 -9.06
C GLN A 351 -22.80 -0.15 -9.54
N ASP A 352 -23.48 0.23 -10.63
CA ASP A 352 -24.58 -0.55 -11.22
C ASP A 352 -24.10 -1.94 -11.65
N ILE A 353 -22.95 -2.02 -12.34
CA ILE A 353 -22.32 -3.28 -12.74
C ILE A 353 -22.00 -4.12 -11.50
N LEU A 354 -21.43 -3.55 -10.45
CA LEU A 354 -21.15 -4.29 -9.22
C LEU A 354 -22.44 -4.86 -8.62
N MET A 355 -23.49 -4.05 -8.54
CA MET A 355 -24.79 -4.47 -7.99
C MET A 355 -25.39 -5.64 -8.75
N GLU A 356 -25.26 -5.65 -10.08
CA GLU A 356 -25.75 -6.73 -10.96
C GLU A 356 -24.88 -7.99 -10.85
N GLU A 357 -23.56 -7.86 -11.02
CA GLU A 357 -22.64 -8.99 -11.14
C GLU A 357 -22.48 -9.78 -9.85
N ILE A 358 -22.70 -9.16 -8.68
CA ILE A 358 -22.58 -9.90 -7.41
C ILE A 358 -23.81 -10.74 -7.09
N GLN A 359 -24.98 -10.50 -7.71
CA GLN A 359 -26.22 -11.21 -7.36
C GLN A 359 -26.09 -12.74 -7.31
N PRO A 360 -25.38 -13.41 -8.25
CA PRO A 360 -25.22 -14.86 -8.22
C PRO A 360 -24.34 -15.37 -7.08
N ILE A 361 -23.48 -14.51 -6.50
CA ILE A 361 -22.42 -14.89 -5.55
C ILE A 361 -22.49 -14.18 -4.20
N LYS A 362 -23.43 -13.25 -4.00
CA LYS A 362 -23.56 -12.43 -2.79
C LYS A 362 -23.77 -13.21 -1.48
N ASN A 363 -24.18 -14.48 -1.58
CA ASN A 363 -24.43 -15.38 -0.45
C ASN A 363 -23.21 -16.24 -0.06
N ILE A 364 -22.07 -16.13 -0.77
CA ILE A 364 -20.84 -16.83 -0.38
C ILE A 364 -20.37 -16.25 0.96
N PRO A 365 -20.23 -17.06 2.03
CA PRO A 365 -19.86 -16.54 3.35
C PRO A 365 -18.54 -15.77 3.33
N GLY A 366 -18.54 -14.56 3.89
CA GLY A 366 -17.33 -13.73 3.94
C GLY A 366 -17.05 -12.94 2.65
N PHE A 367 -17.91 -13.05 1.65
CA PHE A 367 -17.80 -12.31 0.40
C PHE A 367 -18.08 -10.82 0.59
N THR A 368 -17.05 -9.97 0.45
CA THR A 368 -17.15 -8.52 0.63
C THR A 368 -16.60 -7.75 -0.58
N PRO A 369 -17.39 -7.61 -1.65
CA PRO A 369 -17.00 -6.84 -2.81
C PRO A 369 -17.13 -5.34 -2.53
N SER A 370 -16.18 -4.56 -3.03
CA SER A 370 -16.17 -3.11 -2.89
C SER A 370 -15.49 -2.42 -4.07
N LEU A 371 -15.95 -1.21 -4.37
CA LEU A 371 -15.21 -0.23 -5.15
C LEU A 371 -14.63 0.78 -4.16
N VAL A 372 -13.32 0.99 -4.20
CA VAL A 372 -12.64 2.06 -3.45
C VAL A 372 -12.13 3.08 -4.44
N ILE A 373 -12.70 4.28 -4.40
CA ILE A 373 -12.47 5.34 -5.37
C ILE A 373 -11.71 6.48 -4.69
N GLN A 374 -10.57 6.86 -5.26
CA GLN A 374 -9.68 7.87 -4.72
C GLN A 374 -9.16 8.78 -5.84
N PRO A 375 -9.20 10.12 -5.67
CA PRO A 375 -8.61 11.05 -6.62
C PRO A 375 -7.08 11.09 -6.51
N LEU A 376 -6.43 11.34 -7.64
CA LEU A 376 -5.05 11.75 -7.75
C LEU A 376 -5.01 13.17 -8.34
N TYR A 377 -4.75 14.16 -7.49
CA TYR A 377 -4.78 15.56 -7.89
C TYR A 377 -3.59 15.94 -8.78
N GLU A 378 -3.79 16.95 -9.62
CA GLU A 378 -2.76 17.48 -10.52
C GLU A 378 -1.48 17.90 -9.78
N ALA A 379 -1.61 18.45 -8.57
CA ALA A 379 -0.46 18.83 -7.75
C ALA A 379 0.43 17.62 -7.41
N ALA A 380 -0.18 16.48 -7.10
CA ALA A 380 0.55 15.24 -6.84
C ALA A 380 1.21 14.68 -8.11
N ILE A 381 0.51 14.77 -9.26
CA ILE A 381 1.03 14.34 -10.57
C ILE A 381 2.24 15.20 -10.97
N ARG A 382 2.15 16.53 -10.82
CA ARG A 382 3.26 17.44 -11.12
C ARG A 382 4.47 17.20 -10.21
N ALA A 383 4.25 16.93 -8.92
CA ALA A 383 5.33 16.66 -7.97
C ALA A 383 6.22 15.47 -8.38
N ASN A 384 5.64 14.47 -9.06
CA ASN A 384 6.39 13.36 -9.66
C ASN A 384 7.34 13.85 -10.77
N SER A 385 6.82 14.62 -11.72
CA SER A 385 7.62 15.14 -12.85
C SER A 385 8.73 16.10 -12.40
N GLU A 386 8.45 16.96 -11.43
CA GLU A 386 9.43 17.92 -10.87
C GLU A 386 10.64 17.25 -10.22
N ARG A 387 10.53 15.96 -9.85
CA ARG A 387 11.60 15.17 -9.24
C ARG A 387 12.22 14.14 -10.19
N GLY A 388 12.20 14.44 -11.48
CA GLY A 388 12.82 13.59 -12.50
C GLY A 388 11.97 12.37 -12.91
N GLY A 389 10.67 12.38 -12.58
CA GLY A 389 9.72 11.33 -12.97
C GLY A 389 9.93 10.00 -12.23
N SER A 390 9.12 9.00 -12.56
CA SER A 390 9.24 7.66 -12.00
C SER A 390 8.82 6.57 -12.98
N ALA A 391 9.17 5.32 -12.68
CA ALA A 391 8.79 4.16 -13.48
C ALA A 391 7.27 3.90 -13.50
N ALA A 392 6.49 4.58 -12.66
CA ALA A 392 5.02 4.53 -12.70
C ALA A 392 4.42 5.25 -13.92
N GLY A 393 5.16 6.18 -14.55
CA GLY A 393 4.74 6.82 -15.81
C GLY A 393 3.41 7.59 -15.75
N ILE A 394 3.12 8.26 -14.64
CA ILE A 394 1.86 8.97 -14.45
C ILE A 394 1.96 10.38 -15.04
N GLU A 395 1.20 10.64 -16.11
CA GLU A 395 1.09 11.95 -16.76
C GLU A 395 -0.39 12.26 -17.07
N ALA A 396 -0.86 13.47 -16.74
CA ALA A 396 -2.20 13.95 -17.09
C ALA A 396 -2.31 15.48 -17.00
N ASP A 397 -3.25 16.05 -17.77
CA ASP A 397 -3.54 17.49 -17.82
C ASP A 397 -4.63 17.93 -16.82
N GLY A 398 -5.03 17.04 -15.91
CA GLY A 398 -6.11 17.23 -14.94
C GLY A 398 -6.03 16.21 -13.81
N PRO A 399 -6.88 16.32 -12.75
CA PRO A 399 -6.97 15.28 -11.75
C PRO A 399 -7.39 13.96 -12.41
N LEU A 400 -6.90 12.86 -11.87
CA LEU A 400 -7.33 11.50 -12.22
C LEU A 400 -8.14 10.92 -11.07
N THR A 401 -8.95 9.92 -11.37
CA THR A 401 -9.64 9.08 -10.40
C THR A 401 -9.13 7.65 -10.56
N GLY A 402 -8.63 7.09 -9.47
CA GLY A 402 -8.28 5.67 -9.37
C GLY A 402 -9.37 4.92 -8.65
N THR A 403 -9.87 3.85 -9.26
CA THR A 403 -10.83 2.93 -8.65
C THR A 403 -10.20 1.56 -8.48
N LEU A 404 -10.13 1.12 -7.23
CA LEU A 404 -9.78 -0.24 -6.84
C LEU A 404 -11.06 -1.06 -6.74
N ILE A 405 -11.17 -2.07 -7.58
CA ILE A 405 -12.15 -3.15 -7.43
C ILE A 405 -11.51 -4.16 -6.49
N SER A 406 -12.12 -4.34 -5.32
CA SER A 406 -11.64 -5.20 -4.26
C SER A 406 -12.68 -6.23 -3.91
N THR A 407 -12.26 -7.46 -3.66
CA THR A 407 -13.14 -8.51 -3.17
C THR A 407 -12.38 -9.42 -2.24
N VAL A 408 -12.99 -9.73 -1.10
CA VAL A 408 -12.55 -10.75 -0.16
C VAL A 408 -13.51 -11.93 -0.23
N TYR A 409 -13.01 -13.16 -0.11
CA TYR A 409 -13.80 -14.39 -0.03
C TYR A 409 -13.09 -15.49 0.76
#